data_AF-A0A9P6HGK8-F1
#
_entry.id   AF-A0A9P6HGK8-F1
#
_cell.length_a   1.000
_cell.length_b   1.000
_cell.length_c   1.000
_cell.angle_alpha   90.00
_cell.angle_beta   90.00
_cell.angle_gamma   90.00
#
_symmetry.space_group_name_H-M   'P 1'
#
loop_
_entity.id
_entity.type
_entity.pdbx_description
1 polymer ?
#
loop_
_entity_poly.entity_id
_entity_poly.type
_entity_poly.pdbx_seq_one_letter_code
_entity_poly.pdbx_strand_id
1 'polypeptide(L)'
;IMTPSLSVNIKQRIVQLQQEDLALQEIADRLKVSVGVVHKTLSIYEQYGEYTDPSKKRMGRPPILDDDNECYLKSLLESNPSIYLDEIKQKL
;
A
#
# COMPACT_ATOMS: atom_id res chain seq x y z
N ILE A 1 2.88 -4.76 20.35
CA ILE A 1 1.78 -5.14 19.43
C ILE A 1 1.83 -4.19 18.25
N MET A 2 2.20 -4.66 17.05
CA MET A 2 2.14 -3.84 15.83
C MET A 2 0.67 -3.86 15.37
N THR A 3 -0.01 -2.73 15.43
CA THR A 3 -1.39 -2.64 14.94
C THR A 3 -1.39 -2.71 13.40
N PRO A 4 -2.15 -3.63 12.80
CA PRO A 4 -2.25 -3.72 11.34
C PRO A 4 -2.75 -2.41 10.75
N SER A 5 -2.20 -2.02 9.60
CA SER A 5 -2.65 -0.84 8.89
C SER A 5 -4.09 -1.01 8.43
N LEU A 6 -4.89 0.05 8.55
CA LEU A 6 -6.27 0.08 8.03
C LEU A 6 -6.30 -0.35 6.55
N SER A 7 -7.23 -1.25 6.21
CA SER A 7 -7.42 -1.72 4.83
C SER A 7 -7.63 -0.56 3.86
N VAL A 8 -7.08 -0.68 2.65
CA VAL A 8 -7.22 0.31 1.57
C VAL A 8 -8.69 0.58 1.25
N ASN A 9 -9.54 -0.45 1.31
CA ASN A 9 -10.97 -0.30 1.03
C ASN A 9 -11.68 0.65 2.02
N ILE A 10 -11.32 0.59 3.31
CA ILE A 10 -11.89 1.49 4.32
C ILE A 10 -11.43 2.92 4.06
N LYS A 11 -10.16 3.13 3.67
CA LYS A 11 -9.64 4.45 3.34
C LYS A 11 -10.31 5.05 2.11
N GLN A 12 -10.55 4.25 1.07
CA GLN A 12 -11.32 4.65 -0.10
C GLN A 12 -12.73 5.07 0.31
N ARG A 13 -13.37 4.30 1.20
CA ARG A 13 -14.72 4.62 1.67
C ARG A 13 -14.78 5.91 2.49
N ILE A 14 -13.75 6.22 3.28
CA ILE A 14 -13.63 7.50 4.00
C ILE A 14 -13.66 8.67 3.01
N VAL A 15 -12.86 8.60 1.94
CA VAL A 15 -12.79 9.66 0.92
C VAL A 15 -14.13 9.81 0.19
N GLN A 16 -14.76 8.70 -0.21
CA GLN A 16 -16.07 8.73 -0.86
C GLN A 16 -17.13 9.40 0.03
N LEU A 17 -17.20 9.05 1.31
CA LEU A 17 -18.19 9.63 2.22
C LEU A 17 -17.92 11.11 2.50
N GLN A 18 -16.66 11.55 2.45
CA GLN A 18 -16.33 12.98 2.56
C GLN A 18 -16.73 13.76 1.31
N GLN A 19 -16.64 13.16 0.11
CA GLN A 19 -17.15 13.75 -1.13
C GLN A 19 -18.69 13.82 -1.18
N GLU A 20 -19.37 12.99 -0.39
CA GLU A 20 -20.81 13.06 -0.14
C GLU A 20 -21.18 14.11 0.94
N ASP A 21 -20.23 14.96 1.37
CA ASP A 21 -20.37 16.02 2.38
C ASP A 21 -20.77 15.53 3.79
N LEU A 22 -20.49 14.27 4.14
CA LEU A 22 -20.72 13.77 5.50
C LEU A 22 -19.73 14.38 6.51
N ALA A 23 -20.22 14.66 7.71
CA ALA A 23 -19.37 15.10 8.82
C ALA A 23 -18.36 14.02 9.21
N LEU A 24 -17.13 14.43 9.53
CA LEU A 24 -16.03 13.51 9.88
C LEU A 24 -16.36 12.59 11.07
N GLN A 25 -17.12 13.11 12.03
CA GLN A 25 -17.63 12.35 13.18
C GLN A 25 -18.55 11.20 12.73
N GLU A 26 -19.44 11.49 11.79
CA GLU A 26 -20.41 10.54 11.27
C GLU A 26 -19.75 9.49 10.38
N ILE A 27 -18.72 9.87 9.61
CA ILE A 27 -17.88 8.92 8.86
C ILE A 27 -17.17 7.96 9.82
N ALA A 28 -16.60 8.49 10.90
CA ALA A 28 -15.91 7.70 11.92
C ALA A 28 -16.85 6.68 12.57
N ASP A 29 -18.05 7.10 12.96
CA ASP A 29 -19.06 6.24 13.57
C ASP A 29 -19.57 5.17 12.59
N ARG A 30 -19.87 5.55 11.34
CA ARG A 30 -20.38 4.65 10.30
C ARG A 30 -19.38 3.58 9.91
N LEU A 31 -18.09 3.92 9.86
CA LEU A 31 -17.01 2.98 9.52
C LEU A 31 -16.36 2.32 10.74
N LYS A 32 -16.80 2.66 11.96
CA LYS A 32 -16.24 2.19 13.23
C LYS A 32 -14.73 2.40 13.34
N VAL A 33 -14.26 3.57 12.89
CA VAL A 33 -12.86 4.00 12.96
C VAL A 33 -12.74 5.26 13.82
N SER A 34 -11.56 5.52 14.38
CA SER A 34 -11.36 6.78 15.11
C SER A 34 -11.36 7.98 14.18
N VAL A 35 -11.87 9.13 14.64
CA VAL A 35 -11.84 10.41 13.92
C VAL A 35 -10.42 10.82 13.48
N GLY A 36 -9.39 10.50 14.28
CA GLY A 36 -8.00 10.73 13.90
C GLY A 36 -7.54 9.96 12.65
N VAL A 37 -8.07 8.75 12.45
CA VAL A 37 -7.81 7.95 11.23
C VAL A 37 -8.50 8.57 10.01
N VAL A 38 -9.72 9.10 10.19
CA VAL A 38 -10.44 9.83 9.15
C VAL A 38 -9.63 11.06 8.71
N HIS A 39 -9.25 11.93 9.64
CA HIS A 39 -8.41 13.10 9.37
C HIS A 39 -7.11 12.74 8.67
N LYS A 40 -6.38 11.75 9.20
CA LYS A 40 -5.11 11.33 8.61
C LYS A 40 -5.27 10.82 7.18
N THR A 41 -6.32 10.05 6.93
CA THR A 41 -6.59 9.49 5.59
C THR A 41 -6.91 10.59 4.60
N LEU A 42 -7.77 11.55 4.99
CA LEU A 42 -8.11 12.69 4.15
C LEU A 42 -6.89 13.57 3.86
N SER A 43 -6.08 13.86 4.88
CA SER A 43 -4.85 14.65 4.70
C SER A 43 -3.86 14.00 3.73
N ILE A 44 -3.68 12.67 3.80
CA ILE A 44 -2.84 11.93 2.84
C ILE A 44 -3.43 12.03 1.42
N TYR A 45 -4.76 11.87 1.30
CA TYR A 45 -5.44 11.93 0.01
C TYR A 45 -5.37 13.33 -0.60
N GLU A 46 -5.55 14.39 0.18
CA GLU A 46 -5.41 15.79 -0.27
C GLU A 46 -3.98 16.12 -0.69
N GLN A 47 -2.98 15.60 0.03
CA GLN A 47 -1.57 15.91 -0.25
C GLN A 47 -1.00 15.12 -1.43
N TYR A 48 -1.41 13.87 -1.61
CA TYR A 48 -0.76 12.95 -2.55
C TYR A 48 -1.70 12.37 -3.62
N GLY A 49 -3.02 12.55 -3.49
CA GLY A 49 -4.02 11.90 -4.34
C GLY A 49 -4.15 10.38 -4.12
N GLU A 50 -3.45 9.84 -3.12
CA GLU A 50 -3.32 8.41 -2.87
C GLU A 50 -3.95 8.02 -1.52
N TYR A 51 -4.40 6.77 -1.40
CA TYR A 51 -4.97 6.26 -0.14
C TYR A 51 -3.90 5.81 0.86
N THR A 52 -2.66 5.66 0.41
CA THR A 52 -1.55 5.24 1.24
C THR A 52 -0.43 6.23 1.06
N ASP A 53 0.20 6.61 2.17
CA ASP A 53 1.32 7.53 2.18
C ASP A 53 2.45 7.00 1.28
N PRO A 54 2.74 7.66 0.15
CA PRO A 54 3.78 7.21 -0.77
C PRO A 54 5.19 7.42 -0.21
N SER A 55 5.34 8.28 0.80
CA SER A 55 6.61 8.55 1.46
C SER A 55 6.98 7.51 2.50
N LYS A 56 6.03 6.63 2.88
CA LYS A 56 6.29 5.50 3.77
C LYS A 56 7.19 4.48 3.09
N LYS A 57 8.49 4.71 3.21
CA LYS A 57 9.50 3.69 2.93
C LYS A 57 9.35 2.55 3.94
N ARG A 58 9.54 1.32 3.47
CA ARG A 58 9.72 0.16 4.36
C ARG A 58 10.85 0.50 5.33
N MET A 59 10.52 0.64 6.62
CA MET A 59 11.52 0.81 7.66
C MET A 59 12.11 -0.56 7.99
N GLY A 60 13.43 -0.71 7.90
CA GLY A 60 14.12 -1.96 8.14
C GLY A 60 15.37 -2.12 7.27
N ARG A 61 15.96 -3.32 7.29
CA ARG A 61 17.05 -3.67 6.37
C ARG A 61 16.53 -3.57 4.93
N PRO A 62 17.21 -2.83 4.03
CA PRO A 62 16.86 -2.81 2.63
C PRO A 62 16.78 -4.25 2.09
N PRO A 63 15.73 -4.60 1.33
CA PRO A 63 15.68 -5.91 0.70
C PRO A 63 16.87 -6.04 -0.25
N ILE A 64 17.45 -7.25 -0.31
CA ILE A 64 18.56 -7.55 -1.24
C ILE A 64 18.06 -7.47 -2.70
N LEU A 65 16.78 -7.79 -2.91
CA LEU A 65 16.08 -7.64 -4.17
C LEU A 65 15.30 -6.32 -4.15
N ASP A 66 15.66 -5.41 -5.03
CA ASP A 66 14.90 -4.19 -5.32
C ASP A 66 13.89 -4.42 -6.47
N ASP A 67 13.17 -3.35 -6.84
CA ASP A 67 12.13 -3.41 -7.87
C ASP A 67 12.68 -3.78 -9.25
N ASP A 68 13.94 -3.42 -9.54
CA ASP A 68 14.61 -3.75 -10.81
C ASP A 68 14.95 -5.25 -10.86
N ASN A 69 15.44 -5.80 -9.74
CA ASN A 69 15.66 -7.23 -9.58
C ASN A 69 14.35 -8.02 -9.72
N GLU A 70 13.25 -7.53 -9.14
CA GLU A 70 11.93 -8.16 -9.31
C GLU A 70 11.47 -8.14 -10.77
N CYS A 71 11.63 -7.02 -11.48
CA CYS A 71 11.27 -6.93 -12.89
C CYS A 71 12.07 -7.92 -13.74
N TYR A 72 13.39 -7.99 -13.53
CA TYR A 72 14.25 -8.95 -14.23
C TYR A 72 13.83 -10.40 -13.97
N LEU A 73 13.61 -10.78 -12.70
CA LEU A 73 13.19 -12.13 -12.35
C LEU A 73 11.83 -12.49 -12.95
N LYS A 74 10.88 -11.56 -12.98
CA LYS A 74 9.57 -11.76 -13.64
C LYS A 74 9.73 -12.02 -15.13
N SER A 75 10.47 -11.18 -15.85
CA SER A 75 10.72 -11.37 -17.28
C SER A 75 11.46 -12.68 -17.59
N LEU A 76 12.38 -13.10 -16.72
CA LEU A 76 13.11 -14.36 -16.86
C LEU A 76 12.19 -15.58 -16.70
N LEU A 77 11.28 -15.54 -15.72
CA LEU A 77 10.27 -16.58 -15.48
C LEU A 77 9.23 -16.64 -16.61
N GLU A 78 8.80 -15.48 -17.12
CA GLU A 78 7.89 -15.42 -18.28
C GLU A 78 8.52 -16.04 -19.53
N SER A 79 9.82 -15.79 -19.74
CA SER A 79 10.55 -16.33 -20.89
C SER A 79 10.91 -17.82 -20.73
N ASN A 80 11.05 -18.30 -19.49
CA ASN A 80 11.47 -19.67 -19.17
C ASN A 80 10.71 -20.21 -17.93
N PRO A 81 9.46 -20.65 -18.09
CA PRO A 81 8.61 -21.00 -16.94
C PRO A 81 9.06 -22.26 -16.19
N SER A 82 9.94 -23.08 -16.78
CA SER A 82 10.51 -24.28 -16.17
C SER A 82 11.94 -24.08 -15.64
N ILE A 83 12.43 -22.85 -15.56
CA ILE A 83 13.78 -22.55 -15.08
C ILE A 83 13.92 -22.88 -13.59
N TYR A 84 15.04 -23.51 -13.22
CA TYR A 84 15.35 -23.85 -11.83
C TYR A 84 16.07 -22.70 -11.11
N LEU A 85 15.99 -22.69 -9.78
CA LEU A 85 16.60 -21.64 -8.95
C LEU A 85 18.12 -21.53 -9.15
N ASP A 86 18.79 -22.67 -9.30
CA ASP A 86 20.25 -22.72 -9.52
C ASP A 86 20.64 -22.14 -10.89
N GLU A 87 19.79 -22.29 -11.90
CA GLU A 87 19.98 -21.73 -13.24
C GLU A 87 19.76 -20.21 -13.22
N ILE A 88 18.78 -19.72 -12.45
CA ILE A 88 18.60 -18.29 -12.21
C ILE A 88 19.86 -17.70 -11.57
N LYS A 89 20.43 -18.38 -10.57
CA LYS A 89 21.65 -17.94 -9.90
C LYS A 89 22.87 -17.86 -10.82
N GLN A 90 22.95 -18.70 -11.86
CA GLN A 90 24.03 -18.62 -12.85
C GLN A 90 23.87 -17.45 -13.83
N LYS A 91 22.65 -16.91 -13.97
CA LYS A 91 22.33 -15.79 -14.87
C LYS A 91 22.40 -14.42 -14.18
N LEU A 92 22.51 -14.41 -12.85
CA LEU A 92 22.72 -13.23 -12.00
C LEU A 92 24.20 -13.06 -11.66
#